data_AF-A0A7W0WWS2-F1
#
_entry.id   AF-A0A7W0WWS2-F1
#
_cell.length_a   1.000
_cell.length_b   1.000
_cell.length_c   1.000
_cell.angle_alpha   90.00
_cell.angle_beta   90.00
_cell.angle_gamma   90.00
#
_symmetry.space_group_name_H-M   'P 1'
#
loop_
_entity.id
_entity.type
_entity.pdbx_description
1 polymer ?
#
loop_
_entity_poly.entity_id
_entity_poly.type
_entity_poly.pdbx_seq_one_letter_code
_entity_poly.pdbx_strand_id
1 'polypeptide(L)' 'MSEEPEAFGPYLIHEELGVGGMAQVHRAEVIGIEGFKRSVALKRMLEH' A
#
# COMPACT_ATOMS: atom_id res chain seq x y z
N MET A 1 -7.77 -13.65 12.14
CA MET A 1 -7.34 -13.93 10.76
C MET A 1 -6.27 -12.89 10.48
N SER A 2 -5.03 -13.30 10.26
CA SER A 2 -3.95 -12.38 9.95
C SER A 2 -4.20 -11.87 8.53
N GLU A 3 -4.48 -10.59 8.36
CA GLU A 3 -4.59 -10.02 7.00
C GLU A 3 -3.18 -10.04 6.39
N GLU A 4 -2.97 -10.95 5.44
CA GLU A 4 -1.72 -11.01 4.69
C GLU A 4 -1.63 -9.77 3.79
N PRO A 5 -0.48 -9.08 3.75
CA PRO A 5 -0.36 -7.86 2.97
C PRO A 5 -0.51 -8.13 1.47
N GLU A 6 -1.24 -7.26 0.77
CA GLU A 6 -1.54 -7.37 -0.66
C GLU A 6 -0.33 -6.90 -1.50
N ALA A 7 0.11 -7.70 -2.47
CA ALA A 7 1.18 -7.29 -3.38
C ALA A 7 0.62 -6.56 -4.61
N PHE A 8 1.17 -5.39 -4.93
CA PHE A 8 0.85 -4.62 -6.13
C PHE A 8 2.11 -4.05 -6.78
N GLY A 9 2.56 -4.66 -7.89
CA GLY A 9 3.83 -4.29 -8.51
C GLY A 9 5.00 -4.42 -7.51
N PRO A 10 5.84 -3.38 -7.32
CA PRO A 10 6.94 -3.43 -6.35
C PRO A 10 6.49 -3.11 -4.91
N TYR A 11 5.19 -2.93 -4.66
CA TYR A 11 4.65 -2.53 -3.38
C TYR A 11 4.02 -3.71 -2.64
N LEU A 12 4.26 -3.77 -1.33
CA LEU A 12 3.56 -4.61 -0.38
C LEU A 12 2.65 -3.73 0.46
N ILE A 13 1.34 -3.85 0.26
CA ILE A 13 0.29 -3.03 0.86
C ILE A 13 -0.15 -3.67 2.18
N HIS A 14 -0.15 -2.87 3.24
CA HIS A 14 -0.57 -3.27 4.57
C HIS A 14 -1.91 -2.61 4.92
N GLU A 15 -2.10 -2.24 6.19
CA GLU A 15 -3.33 -1.66 6.69
C GLU A 15 -3.73 -0.36 5.98
N GLU A 16 -5.03 -0.12 5.91
CA GLU A 16 -5.60 1.17 5.50
C GLU A 16 -5.27 2.23 6.57
N LEU A 17 -4.80 3.40 6.11
CA LEU A 17 -4.55 4.57 6.93
C LEU A 17 -5.74 5.53 6.95
N GLY A 18 -6.55 5.52 5.90
CA GLY A 18 -7.84 6.21 5.88
C GLY A 18 -8.46 6.32 4.49
N VAL A 19 -9.73 6.72 4.48
CA VAL A 19 -10.55 6.93 3.28
C VAL A 19 -10.96 8.39 3.16
N GLY A 20 -10.94 8.91 1.94
CA GLY A 20 -11.56 10.18 1.58
C GLY A 20 -12.45 10.04 0.35
N GLY A 21 -13.16 11.11 -0.01
CA GLY A 21 -14.13 11.08 -1.12
C GLY A 21 -13.55 10.79 -2.50
N MET A 22 -12.22 10.80 -2.66
CA MET A 22 -11.55 10.58 -3.95
C MET A 22 -10.66 9.33 -3.97
N ALA A 23 -10.26 8.83 -2.80
CA ALA A 23 -9.24 7.80 -2.70
C ALA A 23 -9.19 7.17 -1.30
N GLN A 24 -8.62 5.97 -1.26
CA GLN A 24 -8.16 5.28 -0.04
C GLN A 24 -6.64 5.38 0.05
N VAL A 25 -6.10 5.45 1.26
CA VAL A 25 -4.66 5.51 1.52
C VAL A 25 -4.29 4.34 2.43
N HIS A 26 -3.23 3.62 2.06
CA HIS A 26 -2.69 2.49 2.83
C HIS A 26 -1.23 2.73 3.20
N ARG A 27 -0.78 2.10 4.29
CA ARG A 27 0.65 1.92 4.55
C ARG A 27 1.15 0.87 3.58
N ALA A 28 2.25 1.11 2.91
CA ALA A 28 2.89 0.13 2.05
C ALA A 28 4.41 0.15 2.21
N GLU A 29 5.07 -0.87 1.70
CA GLU A 29 6.52 -0.92 1.56
C GLU A 29 6.87 -1.11 0.08
N VAL A 30 7.82 -0.36 -0.45
CA VAL A 30 8.44 -0.68 -1.74
C VAL A 30 9.63 -1.62 -1.51
N ILE A 31 9.69 -2.71 -2.26
CA ILE A 31 10.81 -3.65 -2.25
C ILE A 31 11.72 -3.32 -3.43
N GLY A 32 12.87 -2.72 -3.13
CA GLY A 32 13.91 -2.37 -4.10
C GLY A 32 14.94 -3.48 -4.30
N ILE A 33 15.94 -3.18 -5.13
CA ILE A 33 17.09 -4.06 -5.33
C ILE A 33 17.88 -4.25 -4.03
N GLU A 34 18.54 -5.40 -3.89
CA GLU A 34 19.42 -5.72 -2.75
C GLU A 34 18.73 -5.70 -1.37
N GLY A 35 17.41 -5.95 -1.34
CA GLY A 35 16.65 -6.06 -0.09
C GLY A 35 16.32 -4.72 0.56
N PHE A 36 16.54 -3.60 -0.14
CA PHE A 36 16.11 -2.28 0.33
C PHE A 36 14.59 -2.22 0.45
N LYS A 37 14.08 -1.89 1.64
CA LYS A 37 12.66 -1.66 1.90
C LYS A 37 12.44 -0.23 2.35
N ARG A 38 11.44 0.44 1.77
CA ARG A 38 11.05 1.80 2.18
C ARG A 38 9.55 1.88 2.41
N SER A 39 9.15 2.36 3.57
CA SER A 39 7.74 2.64 3.86
C SER A 39 7.24 3.82 3.02
N VAL A 40 6.06 3.67 2.45
CA VAL A 40 5.39 4.66 1.60
C VAL A 40 3.90 4.71 1.94
N ALA A 41 3.23 5.82 1.63
CA ALA A 41 1.78 5.90 1.62
C ALA A 41 1.27 5.62 0.20
N LEU A 42 0.48 4.57 0.02
CA LEU A 42 -0.08 4.18 -1.28
C LEU A 42 -1.51 4.71 -1.40
N LYS A 43 -1.75 5.60 -2.37
CA LYS A 43 -3.07 6.19 -2.64
C LYS A 43 -3.76 5.44 -3.77
N ARG A 44 -4.85 4.74 -3.46
CA ARG A 44 -5.72 4.02 -4.41
C ARG A 44 -6.92 4.90 -4.75
N MET A 45 -7.07 5.25 -6.02
CA MET A 45 -8.22 6.04 -6.49
C MET A 45 -9.48 5.19 -6.49
N LEU A 46 -10.62 5.79 -6.16
CA LEU A 46 -11.91 5.14 -6.30
C LEU A 46 -12.29 5.05 -7.79
N GLU A 47 -12.95 3.96 -8.19
CA GLU A 47 -13.55 3.85 -9.53
C GLU A 47 -14.70 4.87 -9.66
N HIS A 48 -14.90 5.42 -10.87
CA HIS A 48 -15.95 6.42 -11.14
C HIS A 48 -17.30 5.77 -11.41
#